data_AF-A0A916LL60-F1
#
_entry.id   AF-A0A916LL60-F1
#
_cell.length_a   1.000
_cell.length_b   1.000
_cell.length_c   1.000
_cell.angle_alpha   90.00
_cell.angle_beta   90.00
_cell.angle_gamma   90.00
#
_symmetry.space_group_name_H-M   'P 1'
#
loop_
_entity.id
_entity.type
_entity.pdbx_description
1 polymer ?
#
loop_
_entity_poly.entity_id
_entity_poly.type
_entity_poly.pdbx_seq_one_letter_code
_entity_poly.pdbx_strand_id
1 'polypeptide(L)'
;MNYKSLKFRLNLWYLLVFVLAVLISEIGIYIYLDRSLHKELDILLMKEAEELTGKIKFDGGSFIFVDSTEFYEAEHFHLNEASVFFRVLDENLNVVAVSENLKKWNFQIPKPSKEKLGRADEITINGERLRIFYHPIYSEGKFRGVVETSKFEGTVQTAMGLLRTSRKHKN
;
A
#
# COMPACT_ATOMS: atom_id res chain seq x y z
N MET A 1 32.79 -3.53 43.54
CA MET A 1 31.96 -2.35 43.21
C MET A 1 30.92 -2.16 44.30
N ASN A 2 30.93 -1.01 45.00
CA ASN A 2 30.02 -0.78 46.12
C ASN A 2 28.68 -0.23 45.60
N TYR A 3 27.73 -1.13 45.35
CA TYR A 3 26.36 -0.85 44.85
C TYR A 3 25.52 0.02 45.79
N LYS A 4 26.00 0.26 47.02
CA LYS A 4 25.39 1.20 47.98
C LYS A 4 25.89 2.65 47.84
N SER A 5 26.88 2.92 46.99
CA SER A 5 27.38 4.28 46.77
C SER A 5 26.34 5.14 46.04
N LEU A 6 26.08 6.35 46.57
CA LEU A 6 25.21 7.35 45.95
C LEU A 6 25.57 7.63 44.48
N LYS A 7 26.87 7.65 44.16
CA LYS A 7 27.37 7.85 42.78
C LYS A 7 26.94 6.73 41.84
N PHE A 8 26.93 5.48 42.31
CA PHE A 8 26.50 4.33 41.51
C PHE A 8 25.00 4.37 41.23
N ARG A 9 24.18 4.67 42.25
CA ARG A 9 22.73 4.81 42.08
C ARG A 9 22.38 5.94 41.11
N LEU A 10 23.06 7.09 41.22
CA LEU A 10 22.84 8.23 40.33
C LEU A 10 23.20 7.91 38.88
N ASN A 11 24.37 7.28 38.65
CA ASN A 11 24.78 6.85 37.32
C ASN A 11 23.83 5.80 36.73
N LEU A 12 23.30 4.88 37.54
CA LEU A 12 22.32 3.90 37.09
C LEU A 12 21.02 4.58 36.63
N TRP A 13 20.54 5.57 37.38
CA TRP A 13 19.35 6.35 36.99
C TRP A 13 19.59 7.14 35.70
N TYR A 14 20.75 7.79 35.55
CA TYR A 14 21.07 8.49 34.30
C TYR A 14 21.14 7.54 33.10
N LEU A 15 21.74 6.36 33.28
CA LEU A 15 21.79 5.35 32.23
C LEU A 15 20.39 4.85 31.87
N LEU A 16 19.53 4.64 32.86
CA LEU A 16 18.15 4.18 32.62
C LEU A 16 17.33 5.25 31.88
N VAL A 17 17.41 6.51 32.29
CA VAL A 17 16.76 7.64 31.59
C VAL A 17 17.28 7.76 30.16
N PHE A 18 18.60 7.63 29.96
CA PHE A 18 19.19 7.68 28.63
C PHE A 18 18.68 6.55 27.73
N VAL A 19 18.70 5.30 28.21
CA VAL A 19 18.18 4.14 27.47
C VAL A 19 16.69 4.35 27.14
N LEU A 20 15.91 4.84 28.10
CA LEU A 20 14.48 5.10 27.90
C LEU A 20 14.24 6.18 26.83
N ALA A 21 15.01 7.27 26.86
CA ALA A 21 14.93 8.34 25.87
C ALA A 21 15.26 7.84 24.46
N VAL A 22 16.31 7.03 24.32
CA VAL A 22 16.67 6.40 23.05
C VAL A 22 15.57 5.47 22.56
N LEU A 23 15.03 4.60 23.43
CA LEU A 23 13.93 3.70 23.07
C LEU A 23 12.68 4.45 22.59
N ILE A 24 12.29 5.52 23.29
CA ILE A 24 11.14 6.35 22.88
C ILE A 24 11.39 6.99 21.52
N SER A 25 12.58 7.54 21.29
CA SER A 25 12.95 8.12 20.00
C SER A 25 12.88 7.10 18.87
N GLU A 26 13.44 5.91 19.08
CA GLU A 26 13.43 4.80 18.11
C GLU A 26 12.02 4.30 17.79
N ILE A 27 11.15 4.23 18.79
CA ILE A 27 9.72 3.87 18.60
C ILE A 27 9.01 4.97 17.81
N GLY A 28 9.25 6.24 18.14
CA GLY A 28 8.66 7.37 17.43
C GLY A 28 9.04 7.39 15.95
N ILE A 29 10.32 7.19 15.64
CA ILE A 29 10.82 7.11 14.26
C ILE A 29 10.18 5.94 13.51
N TYR A 30 10.09 4.77 14.15
CA TYR A 30 9.48 3.58 13.55
C TYR A 30 8.01 3.83 13.17
N ILE A 31 7.20 4.39 14.09
CA ILE A 31 5.79 4.66 13.85
C ILE A 31 5.62 5.72 12.75
N TYR A 32 6.48 6.74 12.72
CA TYR A 32 6.45 7.77 11.70
C TYR A 32 6.75 7.20 10.31
N LEU A 33 7.82 6.43 10.18
CA LEU A 33 8.21 5.81 8.91
C LEU A 33 7.14 4.84 8.40
N ASP A 34 6.62 3.98 9.28
CA ASP A 34 5.54 3.05 8.97
C ASP A 34 4.33 3.79 8.37
N ARG A 35 3.85 4.83 9.06
CA ARG A 35 2.71 5.63 8.58
C ARG A 35 3.01 6.38 7.29
N SER A 36 4.22 6.92 7.14
CA SER A 36 4.62 7.66 5.94
C SER A 36 4.62 6.76 4.71
N LEU A 37 5.19 5.55 4.84
CA LEU A 37 5.27 4.59 3.74
C LEU A 37 3.89 4.11 3.28
N HIS A 38 2.99 3.77 4.21
CA HIS A 38 1.63 3.37 3.84
C HIS A 38 0.87 4.52 3.18
N LYS A 39 1.04 5.75 3.67
CA LYS A 39 0.41 6.94 3.07
C LYS A 39 0.94 7.21 1.65
N GLU A 40 2.24 7.03 1.43
CA GLU A 40 2.85 7.20 0.11
C GLU A 40 2.34 6.15 -0.88
N LEU A 41 2.22 4.88 -0.44
CA LEU A 41 1.56 3.84 -1.23
C LEU A 41 0.10 4.17 -1.56
N ASP A 42 -0.67 4.65 -0.59
CA ASP A 42 -2.07 5.03 -0.81
C ASP A 42 -2.19 6.14 -1.85
N ILE A 43 -1.30 7.14 -1.80
CA ILE A 43 -1.26 8.23 -2.78
C ILE A 43 -0.88 7.72 -4.16
N LEU A 44 0.10 6.82 -4.26
CA LEU A 44 0.51 6.22 -5.53
C LEU A 44 -0.65 5.46 -6.16
N LEU A 45 -1.29 4.56 -5.41
CA LEU A 45 -2.42 3.78 -5.90
C LEU A 45 -3.63 4.64 -6.28
N MET A 46 -3.89 5.71 -5.52
CA MET A 46 -4.94 6.67 -5.83
C MET A 46 -4.68 7.39 -7.15
N LYS A 47 -3.47 7.92 -7.35
CA LYS A 47 -3.09 8.61 -8.60
C LYS A 47 -3.18 7.69 -9.80
N GLU A 48 -2.66 6.47 -9.67
CA GLU A 48 -2.76 5.45 -10.72
C GLU A 48 -4.23 5.18 -11.09
N ALA A 49 -5.10 5.03 -10.09
CA ALA A 49 -6.51 4.78 -10.33
C ALA A 49 -7.21 5.99 -10.98
N GLU A 50 -6.83 7.22 -10.61
CA GLU A 50 -7.32 8.46 -11.22
C GLU A 50 -6.88 8.57 -12.69
N GLU A 51 -5.62 8.26 -12.98
CA GLU A 51 -5.04 8.28 -14.33
C GLU A 51 -5.74 7.26 -15.23
N LEU A 52 -5.83 5.99 -14.79
CA LEU A 52 -6.59 4.94 -15.48
C LEU A 52 -8.05 5.33 -15.68
N THR A 53 -8.71 5.90 -14.66
CA THR A 53 -10.10 6.37 -14.78
C THR A 53 -10.22 7.47 -15.83
N GLY A 54 -9.26 8.40 -15.90
CA GLY A 54 -9.22 9.48 -16.90
C GLY A 54 -9.11 8.99 -18.35
N LYS A 55 -8.58 7.77 -18.56
CA LYS A 55 -8.50 7.12 -19.87
C LYS A 55 -9.73 6.27 -20.21
N ILE A 56 -10.69 6.14 -19.30
CA ILE A 56 -11.93 5.37 -19.49
C ILE A 56 -13.08 6.33 -19.78
N LYS A 57 -13.79 6.08 -20.89
CA LYS A 57 -15.08 6.72 -21.19
C LYS A 57 -16.22 5.73 -21.04
N PHE A 58 -17.40 6.23 -20.71
CA PHE A 58 -18.61 5.43 -20.66
C PHE A 58 -19.54 5.87 -21.79
N ASP A 59 -19.82 4.97 -22.72
CA ASP A 59 -20.71 5.23 -23.86
C ASP A 59 -21.64 4.03 -24.10
N GLY A 60 -22.93 4.31 -24.32
CA GLY A 60 -23.94 3.30 -24.66
C GLY A 60 -24.09 2.13 -23.67
N GLY A 61 -23.64 2.26 -22.42
CA GLY A 61 -23.67 1.16 -21.43
C GLY A 61 -22.36 0.36 -21.34
N SER A 62 -21.31 0.76 -22.04
CA SER A 62 -20.02 0.08 -22.08
C SER A 62 -18.86 1.01 -21.74
N PHE A 63 -17.78 0.44 -21.19
CA PHE A 63 -16.52 1.15 -21.03
C PHE A 63 -15.72 1.14 -22.33
N ILE A 64 -15.28 2.33 -22.74
CA ILE A 64 -14.38 2.55 -23.87
C ILE A 64 -13.04 3.01 -23.31
N PHE A 65 -11.99 2.26 -23.61
CA PHE A 65 -10.61 2.57 -23.23
C PHE A 65 -10.00 3.46 -24.33
N VAL A 66 -9.93 4.76 -24.08
CA VAL A 66 -9.59 5.78 -25.09
C VAL A 66 -8.10 5.81 -25.37
N ASP A 67 -7.30 5.61 -24.32
CA ASP A 67 -5.85 5.57 -24.41
C ASP A 67 -5.38 4.26 -23.79
N SER A 68 -5.08 3.31 -24.66
CA SER A 68 -4.72 1.96 -24.20
C SER A 68 -3.28 1.88 -23.68
N THR A 69 -2.43 2.88 -23.98
CA THR A 69 -1.01 2.86 -23.61
C THR A 69 -0.81 2.74 -22.10
N GLU A 70 -1.59 3.50 -21.31
CA GLU A 70 -1.61 3.45 -19.84
C GLU A 70 -1.87 2.02 -19.32
N PHE A 71 -2.88 1.34 -19.86
CA PHE A 71 -3.23 -0.03 -19.46
C PHE A 71 -2.17 -1.07 -19.84
N TYR A 72 -1.26 -0.70 -20.74
CA TYR A 72 -0.22 -1.55 -21.30
C TYR A 72 1.19 -1.21 -20.79
N GLU A 73 1.31 -0.38 -19.76
CA GLU A 73 2.60 -0.05 -19.16
C GLU A 73 3.30 -1.26 -18.52
N ALA A 74 4.64 -1.18 -18.44
CA ALA A 74 5.49 -2.28 -18.00
C ALA A 74 5.14 -2.77 -16.58
N GLU A 75 4.70 -1.86 -15.70
CA GLU A 75 4.30 -2.18 -14.32
C GLU A 75 3.05 -3.04 -14.22
N HIS A 76 2.15 -2.97 -15.21
CA HIS A 76 0.96 -3.82 -15.30
C HIS A 76 1.23 -5.16 -16.01
N PHE A 77 2.42 -5.34 -16.56
CA PHE A 77 2.80 -6.51 -17.38
C PHE A 77 3.73 -7.47 -16.67
N HIS A 78 4.70 -6.93 -15.96
CA HIS A 78 5.76 -7.67 -15.28
C HIS A 78 5.43 -7.83 -13.80
N LEU A 79 6.00 -8.88 -13.20
CA LEU A 79 5.97 -9.17 -11.76
C LEU A 79 7.35 -8.84 -11.19
N ASN A 80 7.47 -7.65 -10.60
CA ASN A 80 8.67 -7.11 -9.97
C ASN A 80 8.23 -6.18 -8.81
N GLU A 81 9.19 -5.50 -8.16
CA GLU A 81 8.88 -4.57 -7.06
C GLU A 81 8.09 -3.33 -7.52
N ALA A 82 8.19 -2.98 -8.80
CA ALA A 82 7.45 -1.85 -9.37
C ALA A 82 6.00 -2.21 -9.69
N SER A 83 5.65 -3.50 -9.78
CA SER A 83 4.34 -3.97 -10.24
C SER A 83 3.16 -3.31 -9.54
N VAL A 84 2.22 -2.85 -10.36
CA VAL A 84 0.90 -2.41 -9.93
C VAL A 84 -0.12 -3.27 -10.67
N PHE A 85 -1.05 -3.86 -9.92
CA PHE A 85 -2.18 -4.59 -10.47
C PHE A 85 -3.36 -3.64 -10.60
N PHE A 86 -4.14 -3.79 -11.66
CA PHE A 86 -5.42 -3.08 -11.76
C PHE A 86 -6.55 -4.02 -12.16
N ARG A 87 -7.77 -3.65 -11.77
CA ARG A 87 -9.01 -4.21 -12.28
C ARG A 87 -10.02 -3.10 -12.52
N VAL A 88 -10.74 -3.18 -13.62
CA VAL A 88 -11.89 -2.32 -13.89
C VAL A 88 -13.15 -3.15 -13.71
N LEU A 89 -14.04 -2.68 -12.85
CA LEU A 89 -15.28 -3.33 -12.51
C LEU A 89 -16.47 -2.49 -13.00
N ASP A 90 -17.53 -3.15 -13.48
CA ASP A 90 -18.80 -2.50 -13.85
C ASP A 90 -19.66 -2.10 -12.65
N GLU A 91 -20.83 -1.52 -12.93
CA GLU A 91 -21.82 -1.11 -11.93
C GLU A 91 -22.32 -2.27 -11.04
N ASN A 92 -22.21 -3.50 -11.53
CA ASN A 92 -22.56 -4.75 -10.84
C ASN A 92 -21.33 -5.44 -10.23
N LEU A 93 -20.17 -4.77 -10.21
CA LEU A 93 -18.88 -5.25 -9.73
C LEU A 93 -18.39 -6.49 -10.48
N ASN A 94 -18.69 -6.62 -11.77
CA ASN A 94 -18.11 -7.64 -12.64
C ASN A 94 -16.84 -7.11 -13.31
N VAL A 95 -15.85 -7.99 -13.49
CA VAL A 95 -14.57 -7.62 -14.10
C VAL A 95 -14.77 -7.37 -15.59
N VAL A 96 -14.43 -6.15 -16.01
CA VAL A 96 -14.42 -5.70 -17.41
C VAL A 96 -13.01 -5.77 -17.98
N ALA A 97 -12.03 -5.30 -17.20
CA ALA A 97 -10.62 -5.35 -17.56
C ALA A 97 -9.76 -5.67 -16.34
N VAL A 98 -8.59 -6.26 -16.58
CA VAL A 98 -7.64 -6.64 -15.55
C VAL A 98 -6.23 -6.64 -16.13
N SER A 99 -5.26 -6.21 -15.33
CA SER A 99 -3.85 -6.15 -15.71
C SER A 99 -3.26 -7.53 -16.04
N GLU A 100 -2.30 -7.57 -16.96
CA GLU A 100 -1.69 -8.82 -17.41
C GLU A 100 -0.89 -9.51 -16.30
N ASN A 101 -0.21 -8.75 -15.44
CA ASN A 101 0.49 -9.29 -14.27
C ASN A 101 -0.48 -10.02 -13.30
N LEU A 102 -1.70 -9.51 -13.12
CA LEU A 102 -2.71 -10.10 -12.25
C LEU A 102 -3.30 -11.37 -12.88
N LYS A 103 -3.53 -11.36 -14.20
CA LYS A 103 -3.92 -12.59 -14.94
C LYS A 103 -2.86 -13.69 -14.78
N LYS A 104 -1.57 -13.33 -14.88
CA LYS A 104 -0.44 -14.27 -14.77
C LYS A 104 -0.27 -14.82 -13.35
N TRP A 105 -0.48 -14.00 -12.31
CA TRP A 105 -0.28 -14.40 -10.91
C TRP A 105 -1.42 -15.28 -10.36
N ASN A 106 -2.59 -15.31 -11.02
CA ASN A 106 -3.67 -16.28 -10.79
C ASN A 106 -4.24 -16.29 -9.35
N PHE A 107 -4.40 -15.13 -8.71
CA PHE A 107 -5.13 -15.00 -7.44
C PHE A 107 -6.40 -14.16 -7.61
N GLN A 108 -7.39 -14.44 -6.77
CA GLN A 108 -8.67 -13.73 -6.79
C GLN A 108 -8.70 -12.69 -5.68
N ILE A 109 -8.65 -11.41 -6.07
CA ILE A 109 -8.95 -10.32 -5.15
C ILE A 109 -10.48 -10.31 -4.93
N PRO A 110 -10.97 -10.30 -3.68
CA PRO A 110 -12.40 -10.20 -3.39
C PRO A 110 -13.05 -8.98 -4.05
N LYS A 111 -14.36 -9.04 -4.30
CA LYS A 111 -15.08 -7.86 -4.79
C LYS A 111 -15.13 -6.79 -3.69
N PRO A 112 -14.96 -5.50 -4.02
CA PRO A 112 -15.09 -4.43 -3.04
C PRO A 112 -16.51 -4.34 -2.46
N SER A 113 -16.59 -3.95 -1.19
CA SER A 113 -17.84 -3.43 -0.62
C SER A 113 -18.03 -1.97 -1.03
N LYS A 114 -19.28 -1.53 -1.23
CA LYS A 114 -19.61 -0.13 -1.55
C LYS A 114 -19.09 0.86 -0.48
N GLU A 115 -18.93 0.42 0.76
CA GLU A 115 -18.41 1.23 1.87
C GLU A 115 -16.91 1.53 1.77
N LYS A 116 -16.18 0.76 0.94
CA LYS A 116 -14.75 0.90 0.73
C LYS A 116 -14.39 1.77 -0.47
N LEU A 117 -15.38 2.20 -1.25
CA LEU A 117 -15.16 3.09 -2.40
C LEU A 117 -14.56 4.43 -1.95
N GLY A 118 -13.54 4.89 -2.66
CA GLY A 118 -12.78 6.10 -2.37
C GLY A 118 -11.78 5.97 -1.21
N ARG A 119 -11.49 4.74 -0.75
CA ARG A 119 -10.56 4.47 0.35
C ARG A 119 -9.56 3.39 -0.01
N ALA A 120 -8.40 3.47 0.65
CA ALA A 120 -7.44 2.37 0.66
C ALA A 120 -7.87 1.29 1.66
N ASP A 121 -7.49 0.05 1.35
CA ASP A 121 -7.79 -1.16 2.11
C ASP A 121 -6.58 -2.10 2.05
N GLU A 122 -6.52 -3.04 3.00
CA GLU A 122 -5.45 -4.02 3.06
C GLU A 122 -6.06 -5.42 3.10
N ILE A 123 -5.57 -6.30 2.25
CA ILE A 123 -5.93 -7.71 2.27
C ILE A 123 -4.68 -8.58 2.28
N THR A 124 -4.79 -9.78 2.83
CA THR A 124 -3.71 -10.77 2.78
C THR A 124 -4.12 -11.91 1.85
N ILE A 125 -3.28 -12.20 0.85
CA ILE A 125 -3.48 -13.28 -0.10
C ILE A 125 -2.21 -14.13 -0.13
N ASN A 126 -2.33 -15.44 0.07
CA ASN A 126 -1.21 -16.37 0.11
C ASN A 126 -0.06 -15.96 1.06
N GLY A 127 -0.38 -15.24 2.14
CA GLY A 127 0.60 -14.74 3.12
C GLY A 127 1.27 -13.42 2.74
N GLU A 128 1.00 -12.89 1.55
CA GLU A 128 1.46 -11.57 1.11
C GLU A 128 0.39 -10.52 1.38
N ARG A 129 0.82 -9.35 1.88
CA ARG A 129 -0.08 -8.21 2.09
C ARG A 129 -0.17 -7.40 0.81
N LEU A 130 -1.41 -7.14 0.42
CA LEU A 130 -1.76 -6.38 -0.75
C LEU A 130 -2.53 -5.15 -0.30
N ARG A 131 -1.98 -3.98 -0.64
CA ARG A 131 -2.65 -2.70 -0.46
C ARG A 131 -3.50 -2.42 -1.69
N ILE A 132 -4.74 -2.00 -1.50
CA ILE A 132 -5.72 -1.81 -2.57
C ILE A 132 -6.35 -0.42 -2.42
N PHE A 133 -6.54 0.29 -3.53
CA PHE A 133 -7.34 1.49 -3.60
C PHE A 133 -8.51 1.31 -4.56
N TYR A 134 -9.70 1.78 -4.16
CA TYR A 134 -10.92 1.65 -4.95
C TYR A 134 -11.39 3.03 -5.42
N HIS A 135 -11.13 3.37 -6.68
CA HIS A 135 -11.56 4.64 -7.26
C HIS A 135 -12.90 4.50 -8.00
N PRO A 136 -14.01 5.06 -7.48
CA PRO A 136 -15.32 4.96 -8.13
C PRO A 136 -15.37 5.75 -9.44
N ILE A 137 -15.98 5.17 -10.46
CA ILE A 137 -16.22 5.81 -11.75
C ILE A 137 -17.66 6.35 -11.75
N TYR A 138 -17.78 7.67 -11.93
CA TYR A 138 -19.06 8.34 -12.10
C TYR A 138 -19.18 8.91 -13.52
N SER A 139 -20.33 8.71 -14.15
CA SER A 139 -20.69 9.37 -15.41
C SER A 139 -22.09 9.95 -15.28
N GLU A 140 -22.24 11.24 -15.62
CA GLU A 140 -23.49 12.00 -15.44
C GLU A 140 -24.06 11.92 -14.00
N GLY A 141 -23.17 11.89 -13.00
CA GLY A 141 -23.54 11.77 -11.58
C GLY A 141 -24.02 10.39 -11.14
N LYS A 142 -24.03 9.38 -12.03
CA LYS A 142 -24.37 7.99 -11.70
C LYS A 142 -23.12 7.15 -11.55
N PHE A 143 -23.11 6.28 -10.55
CA PHE A 143 -22.08 5.26 -10.39
C PHE A 143 -22.13 4.30 -11.58
N ARG A 144 -20.99 4.13 -12.26
CA ARG A 144 -20.86 3.24 -13.43
C ARG A 144 -19.92 2.07 -13.20
N GLY A 145 -19.10 2.12 -12.16
CA GLY A 145 -18.13 1.08 -11.85
C GLY A 145 -17.03 1.58 -10.94
N VAL A 146 -15.94 0.82 -10.86
CA VAL A 146 -14.80 1.16 -10.01
C VAL A 146 -13.51 0.71 -10.69
N VAL A 147 -12.49 1.56 -10.67
CA VAL A 147 -11.11 1.17 -10.95
C VAL A 147 -10.46 0.79 -9.62
N GLU A 148 -9.98 -0.43 -9.55
CA GLU A 148 -9.22 -0.95 -8.43
C GLU A 148 -7.75 -0.99 -8.83
N THR A 149 -6.88 -0.38 -8.03
CA THR A 149 -5.43 -0.49 -8.16
C THR A 149 -4.88 -1.14 -6.91
N SER A 150 -3.87 -1.99 -7.05
CA SER A 150 -3.28 -2.69 -5.90
C SER A 150 -1.81 -2.99 -6.09
N LYS A 151 -1.09 -3.07 -4.98
CA LYS A 151 0.34 -3.33 -4.95
C LYS A 151 0.73 -4.11 -3.70
N PHE A 152 1.69 -5.02 -3.86
CA PHE A 152 2.22 -5.75 -2.71
C PHE A 152 2.97 -4.79 -1.80
N GLU A 153 2.76 -4.93 -0.49
CA GLU A 153 3.49 -4.17 0.52
C GLU A 153 4.93 -4.68 0.72
N GLY A 154 5.40 -5.59 -0.14
CA GLY A 154 6.74 -6.18 -0.05
C GLY A 154 7.85 -5.15 0.08
N THR A 155 7.75 -4.01 -0.63
CA THR A 155 8.71 -2.90 -0.51
C THR A 155 8.67 -2.23 0.88
N VAL A 156 7.48 -2.04 1.45
CA VAL A 156 7.31 -1.49 2.81
C VAL A 156 7.83 -2.47 3.85
N GLN A 157 7.51 -3.77 3.70
CA GLN A 157 8.02 -4.81 4.59
C GLN A 157 9.53 -4.97 4.48
N THR A 158 10.11 -4.84 3.29
CA THR A 158 11.55 -4.89 3.05
C THR A 158 12.25 -3.66 3.64
N ALA A 159 11.73 -2.45 3.41
CA ALA A 159 12.25 -1.23 4.02
C ALA A 159 12.21 -1.30 5.56
N MET A 160 11.08 -1.76 6.11
CA MET A 160 10.93 -1.96 7.56
C MET A 160 11.80 -3.11 8.08
N GLY A 161 12.03 -4.14 7.28
CA GLY A 161 12.94 -5.26 7.56
C GLY A 161 14.41 -4.84 7.57
N LEU A 162 14.82 -3.95 6.66
CA LEU A 162 16.16 -3.36 6.64
C LEU A 162 16.39 -2.47 7.86
N LEU A 163 15.38 -1.71 8.30
CA LEU A 163 15.46 -0.98 9.57
C LEU A 163 15.59 -1.94 10.77
N ARG A 164 14.93 -3.11 10.74
CA ARG A 164 15.08 -4.14 11.78
C ARG A 164 16.44 -4.83 11.76
N THR A 165 17.04 -5.06 10.60
CA THR A 165 18.33 -5.78 10.45
C THR A 165 19.55 -4.87 10.56
N SER A 166 19.44 -3.61 10.15
CA SER A 166 20.40 -2.54 10.48
C SER A 166 20.60 -2.42 12.00
N ARG A 167 19.53 -2.64 12.78
CA ARG A 167 19.61 -2.73 14.26
C ARG A 167 20.33 -3.99 14.78
N LYS A 168 20.41 -5.08 14.01
CA LYS A 168 21.11 -6.32 14.41
C LYS A 168 22.62 -6.28 14.14
N HIS A 169 23.08 -5.52 13.14
CA HIS A 169 24.51 -5.44 12.78
C HIS A 169 25.32 -4.42 13.58
N LYS A 170 24.73 -3.77 14.59
CA LYS A 170 25.40 -2.82 15.48
C LYS A 170 25.70 -3.37 16.89
N ASN A 171 25.65 -4.70 17.05
CA ASN A 171 26.06 -5.41 18.27
C ASN A 171 27.41 -6.08 18.06
#